data_AF-A0A846D8T7-F1
#
_entry.id   AF-A0A846D8T7-F1
#
_cell.length_a   1.000
_cell.length_b   1.000
_cell.length_c   1.000
_cell.angle_alpha   90.00
_cell.angle_beta   90.00
_cell.angle_gamma   90.00
#
_symmetry.space_group_name_H-M   'P 1'
#
loop_
_entity.id
_entity.type
_entity.pdbx_description
1 polymer ?
#
loop_
_entity_poly.entity_id
_entity_poly.type
_entity_poly.pdbx_seq_one_letter_code
_entity_poly.pdbx_strand_id
1 'polypeptide(L)'
;ALYERLNLRNAICIQPLSSEYISWYLDDVGKPLQGLKQLLQRDKELEKFARTPLIFSVMTVAYQDYSLETLLKEMSVKEKRYEKLFDNYIKRMFQRKIETQKYWQYSKLQTKKWLIWLAQQMKRNSIEVFLIEKIQPSWLINKPPRLLSQKEAAVCMGLAAVFYFGIMSSGINGGVLMLGLIFGLIGWLISRLYDSLFEEVKIVETLHWSQQEAQKYCLSCLKNFFYLGFILECIILIYNIYSNEPHPFFIPLINALSVGLFLGIFWGIYGGFIGGNRELEIDHKNKKPNQGIFISSQKALIFGIITGLIGGIISYSSSFNIIIGLFFGITGSLFAGGSAVVKHGILRFILWKKHYIPWNYAHFFDYATERIFMYKVGGGYIFIHRMLMKHFANKKLD
;
A
#
# COMPACT_ATOMS: atom_id res chain seq x y z
N ALA A 1 -22.05 22.42 -12.42
CA ALA A 1 -22.23 23.09 -11.12
C ALA A 1 -21.88 22.10 -10.02
N LEU A 2 -21.14 22.50 -8.99
CA LEU A 2 -20.87 21.64 -7.83
C LEU A 2 -22.20 21.38 -7.07
N TYR A 3 -22.50 20.13 -6.75
CA TYR A 3 -23.76 19.72 -6.13
C TYR A 3 -23.89 20.15 -4.66
N GLU A 4 -22.78 20.45 -3.99
CA GLU A 4 -22.75 21.03 -2.65
C GLU A 4 -22.27 22.48 -2.71
N ARG A 5 -23.13 23.41 -2.24
CA ARG A 5 -22.71 24.79 -1.96
C ARG A 5 -22.08 24.83 -0.58
N LEU A 6 -20.76 24.99 -0.52
CA LEU A 6 -20.03 25.19 0.72
C LEU A 6 -20.47 26.51 1.37
N ASN A 7 -21.12 26.46 2.54
CA ASN A 7 -21.43 27.63 3.36
C ASN A 7 -20.15 28.08 4.10
N LEU A 8 -19.30 28.83 3.41
CA LEU A 8 -18.08 29.40 3.97
C LEU A 8 -18.43 30.71 4.69
N ARG A 9 -18.03 30.85 5.97
CA ARG A 9 -18.26 32.08 6.76
C ARG A 9 -17.42 33.25 6.26
N ASN A 10 -16.22 32.99 5.75
CA ASN A 10 -15.28 33.98 5.22
C ASN A 10 -14.42 33.35 4.12
N ALA A 11 -13.89 34.17 3.22
CA ALA A 11 -12.90 33.77 2.22
C ALA A 11 -11.67 34.68 2.33
N ILE A 12 -10.48 34.08 2.31
CA ILE A 12 -9.20 34.81 2.31
C ILE A 12 -8.54 34.57 0.95
N CYS A 13 -8.19 35.65 0.25
CA CYS A 13 -7.50 35.60 -1.03
C CYS A 13 -6.07 36.14 -0.86
N ILE A 14 -5.07 35.33 -1.22
CA ILE A 14 -3.66 35.74 -1.21
C ILE A 14 -3.39 36.56 -2.48
N GLN A 15 -2.99 37.81 -2.30
CA GLN A 15 -2.65 38.71 -3.41
C GLN A 15 -1.22 38.47 -3.92
N PRO A 16 -0.92 38.77 -5.19
CA PRO A 16 0.45 38.83 -5.70
C PRO A 16 1.29 39.84 -4.89
N LEU A 17 2.60 39.60 -4.81
CA LEU A 17 3.54 40.52 -4.19
C LEU A 17 3.62 41.82 -4.99
N SER A 18 3.71 42.95 -4.28
CA SER A 18 3.96 44.25 -4.90
C SER A 18 5.44 44.40 -5.26
N SER A 19 5.75 45.23 -6.24
CA SER A 19 7.14 45.50 -6.64
C SER A 19 7.94 46.14 -5.50
N GLU A 20 7.29 46.98 -4.68
CA GLU A 20 7.87 47.63 -3.52
C GLU A 20 8.26 46.59 -2.47
N TYR A 21 7.37 45.64 -2.19
CA TYR A 21 7.64 44.56 -1.25
C TYR A 21 8.79 43.66 -1.71
N ILE A 22 8.82 43.31 -3.01
CA ILE A 22 9.93 42.54 -3.59
C ILE A 22 11.25 43.29 -3.40
N SER A 23 11.31 44.58 -3.76
CA SER A 23 12.53 45.37 -3.60
C SER A 23 12.95 45.46 -2.14
N TRP A 24 12.00 45.74 -1.24
CA TRP A 24 12.25 45.83 0.20
C TRP A 24 12.82 44.52 0.76
N TYR A 25 12.24 43.37 0.43
CA TYR A 25 12.73 42.08 0.91
C TYR A 25 14.14 41.77 0.39
N LEU A 26 14.43 42.09 -0.87
CA LEU A 26 15.77 41.90 -1.43
C LEU A 26 16.81 42.82 -0.78
N ASP A 27 16.40 44.03 -0.39
CA ASP A 27 17.24 44.97 0.34
C ASP A 27 17.52 44.54 1.78
N ASP A 28 16.50 43.99 2.45
CA ASP A 28 16.60 43.46 3.82
C ASP A 28 17.60 42.29 3.91
N VAL A 29 17.56 41.36 2.94
CA VAL A 29 18.54 40.25 2.87
C VAL A 29 19.93 40.74 2.43
N GLY A 30 19.99 41.74 1.55
CA GLY A 30 21.22 42.43 1.17
C GLY A 30 22.11 41.68 0.17
N LYS A 31 23.43 41.67 0.43
CA LYS A 31 24.48 41.25 -0.53
C LYS A 31 24.21 39.93 -1.26
N PRO A 32 23.72 38.84 -0.60
CA PRO A 32 23.50 37.56 -1.28
C PRO A 32 22.49 37.60 -2.43
N LEU A 33 21.56 38.57 -2.45
CA LEU A 33 20.52 38.68 -3.47
C LEU A 33 20.68 39.89 -4.41
N GLN A 34 21.84 40.54 -4.37
CA GLN A 34 22.09 41.75 -5.16
C GLN A 34 21.96 41.50 -6.67
N GLY A 35 22.49 40.37 -7.17
CA GLY A 35 22.36 39.99 -8.58
C GLY A 35 20.90 39.77 -8.99
N LEU A 36 20.10 39.15 -8.11
CA LEU A 36 18.66 38.95 -8.34
C LEU A 36 17.90 40.29 -8.37
N LYS A 37 18.23 41.22 -7.46
CA LYS A 37 17.63 42.56 -7.45
C LYS A 37 17.87 43.30 -8.75
N GLN A 38 19.13 43.34 -9.20
CA GLN A 38 19.51 44.01 -10.46
C GLN A 38 18.79 43.39 -11.67
N LEU A 39 18.64 42.06 -11.67
CA LEU A 39 17.94 41.35 -12.73
C LEU A 39 16.45 41.75 -12.81
N LEU A 40 15.74 41.76 -11.67
CA LEU A 40 14.32 42.12 -11.63
C LEU A 40 14.07 43.61 -11.93
N GLN A 41 15.03 44.48 -11.63
CA GLN A 41 14.95 45.89 -12.03
C GLN A 41 15.07 46.06 -13.55
N ARG A 42 15.91 45.24 -14.21
CA ARG A 42 16.18 45.31 -15.65
C ARG A 42 15.12 44.63 -16.51
N ASP A 43 14.57 43.49 -16.06
CA ASP A 43 13.55 42.73 -16.79
C ASP A 43 12.19 42.79 -16.07
N LYS A 44 11.31 43.69 -16.55
CA LYS A 44 9.95 43.86 -16.01
C LYS A 44 9.06 42.63 -16.17
N GLU A 45 9.28 41.82 -17.20
CA GLU A 45 8.53 40.57 -17.37
C GLU A 45 8.97 39.53 -16.34
N LEU A 46 10.26 39.51 -15.98
CA LEU A 46 10.75 38.64 -14.92
C LEU A 46 10.34 39.14 -13.52
N GLU A 47 10.20 40.45 -13.33
CA GLU A 47 9.60 41.02 -12.12
C GLU A 47 8.14 40.58 -11.96
N LYS A 48 7.31 40.68 -13.00
CA LYS A 48 5.95 40.13 -13.00
C LYS A 48 5.91 38.63 -12.66
N PHE A 49 6.85 37.86 -13.19
CA PHE A 49 7.01 36.44 -12.87
C PHE A 49 7.31 36.21 -11.39
N ALA A 50 8.17 37.05 -10.79
CA ALA A 50 8.50 37.02 -9.37
C ALA A 50 7.35 37.49 -8.46
N ARG A 51 6.32 38.19 -8.95
CA ARG A 51 5.17 38.61 -8.11
C ARG A 51 4.36 37.45 -7.52
N THR A 52 4.53 36.22 -8.02
CA THR A 52 3.93 35.05 -7.37
C THR A 52 4.73 34.72 -6.10
N PRO A 53 4.12 34.71 -4.88
CA PRO A 53 4.86 34.53 -3.62
C PRO A 53 5.76 33.29 -3.60
N LEU A 54 5.27 32.18 -4.15
CA LEU A 54 6.01 30.94 -4.30
C LEU A 54 7.23 31.09 -5.23
N ILE A 55 7.06 31.73 -6.39
CA ILE A 55 8.16 31.91 -7.34
C ILE A 55 9.23 32.79 -6.73
N PHE A 56 8.86 33.89 -6.09
CA PHE A 56 9.80 34.74 -5.38
C PHE A 56 10.58 33.97 -4.32
N SER A 57 9.89 33.22 -3.45
CA SER A 57 10.53 32.42 -2.41
C SER A 57 11.51 31.38 -2.97
N VAL A 58 11.20 30.75 -4.11
CA VAL A 58 12.12 29.82 -4.76
C VAL A 58 13.30 30.56 -5.39
N MET A 59 13.09 31.73 -5.99
CA MET A 59 14.13 32.56 -6.60
C MET A 59 15.15 33.05 -5.57
N THR A 60 14.69 33.51 -4.40
CA THR A 60 15.58 33.99 -3.32
C THR A 60 16.49 32.88 -2.80
N VAL A 61 16.02 31.62 -2.80
CA VAL A 61 16.83 30.47 -2.41
C VAL A 61 17.74 29.99 -3.54
N ALA A 62 17.21 29.87 -4.76
CA ALA A 62 17.91 29.28 -5.90
C ALA A 62 19.04 30.18 -6.43
N TYR A 63 18.86 31.50 -6.37
CA TYR A 63 19.77 32.50 -6.94
C TYR A 63 20.58 33.26 -5.89
N GLN A 64 20.60 32.75 -4.66
CA GLN A 64 21.48 33.28 -3.64
C GLN A 64 22.95 33.17 -4.09
N ASP A 65 23.68 34.28 -3.98
CA ASP A 65 25.09 34.45 -4.34
C ASP A 65 25.38 34.37 -5.86
N TYR A 66 24.35 34.45 -6.72
CA TYR A 66 24.52 34.48 -8.17
C TYR A 66 24.85 35.89 -8.68
N SER A 67 25.76 36.00 -9.66
CA SER A 67 26.06 37.25 -10.36
C SER A 67 24.98 37.61 -11.39
N LEU A 68 24.81 38.90 -11.67
CA LEU A 68 23.87 39.39 -12.68
C LEU A 68 24.11 38.76 -14.06
N GLU A 69 25.37 38.63 -14.46
CA GLU A 69 25.75 38.06 -15.77
C GLU A 69 25.30 36.60 -15.92
N THR A 70 25.48 35.80 -14.87
CA THR A 70 25.05 34.40 -14.85
C THR A 70 23.53 34.31 -14.97
N LEU A 71 22.82 35.15 -14.22
CA LEU A 71 21.36 35.18 -14.22
C LEU A 71 20.76 35.62 -15.56
N LEU A 72 21.35 36.63 -16.20
CA LEU A 72 20.93 37.09 -17.53
C LEU A 72 21.05 35.97 -18.57
N LYS A 73 22.14 35.18 -18.51
CA LYS A 73 22.33 34.03 -19.40
C LYS A 73 21.30 32.94 -19.14
N GLU A 74 21.08 32.57 -17.88
CA GLU A 74 20.19 31.48 -17.51
C GLU A 74 18.69 31.79 -17.70
N MET A 75 18.28 33.04 -17.53
CA MET A 75 16.86 33.48 -17.56
C MET A 75 16.43 34.15 -18.87
N SER A 76 17.31 34.14 -19.87
CA SER A 76 17.10 34.75 -21.20
C SER A 76 15.89 34.17 -21.94
N VAL A 77 15.70 32.85 -21.93
CA VAL A 77 14.63 32.15 -22.67
C VAL A 77 13.37 32.05 -21.81
N LYS A 78 12.31 32.77 -22.20
CA LYS A 78 11.06 32.90 -21.43
C LYS A 78 10.41 31.56 -21.12
N GLU A 79 10.34 30.67 -22.11
CA GLU A 79 9.66 29.37 -22.02
C GLU A 79 10.37 28.42 -21.04
N LYS A 80 11.67 28.63 -20.80
CA LYS A 80 12.50 27.78 -19.94
C LYS A 80 12.69 28.33 -18.53
N ARG A 81 12.14 29.51 -18.20
CA ARG A 81 12.32 30.17 -16.89
C ARG A 81 11.91 29.28 -15.72
N TYR A 82 10.75 28.63 -15.79
CA TYR A 82 10.30 27.69 -14.76
C TYR A 82 11.25 26.50 -14.60
N GLU A 83 11.65 25.89 -15.72
CA GLU A 83 12.53 24.72 -15.72
C GLU A 83 13.88 25.05 -15.09
N LYS A 84 14.48 26.18 -15.50
CA LYS A 84 15.77 26.68 -14.99
C LYS A 84 15.71 27.06 -13.52
N LEU A 85 14.65 27.73 -13.10
CA LEU A 85 14.43 28.09 -11.70
C LEU A 85 14.45 26.84 -10.81
N PHE A 86 13.65 25.82 -11.15
CA PHE A 86 13.56 24.61 -10.34
C PHE A 86 14.82 23.73 -10.45
N ASP A 87 15.52 23.71 -11.59
CA ASP A 87 16.80 23.00 -11.70
C ASP A 87 17.88 23.60 -10.80
N ASN A 88 17.95 24.94 -10.73
CA ASN A 88 18.87 25.64 -9.83
C ASN A 88 18.44 25.49 -8.37
N TYR A 89 17.14 25.55 -8.07
CA TYR A 89 16.63 25.23 -6.74
C TYR A 89 17.09 23.83 -6.30
N ILE A 90 16.90 22.81 -7.16
CA ILE A 90 17.32 21.44 -6.87
C ILE A 90 18.84 21.37 -6.63
N LYS A 91 19.64 22.04 -7.48
CA LYS A 91 21.10 22.11 -7.32
C LYS A 91 21.47 22.70 -5.95
N ARG A 92 20.83 23.80 -5.53
CA ARG A 92 21.06 24.45 -4.23
C ARG A 92 20.67 23.55 -3.07
N MET A 93 19.53 22.85 -3.15
CA MET A 93 19.09 21.93 -2.08
C MET A 93 20.07 20.77 -1.85
N PHE A 94 20.72 20.28 -2.91
CA PHE A 94 21.80 19.29 -2.79
C PHE A 94 23.11 19.85 -2.23
N GLN A 95 23.33 21.17 -2.24
CA GLN A 95 24.51 21.84 -1.69
C GLN A 95 24.30 22.31 -0.25
N ARG A 96 23.04 22.46 0.19
CA ARG A 96 22.69 22.86 1.56
C ARG A 96 23.38 21.94 2.57
N LYS A 97 23.95 22.51 3.64
CA LYS A 97 24.45 21.72 4.77
C LYS A 97 23.26 21.12 5.51
N ILE A 98 23.31 19.83 5.80
CA ILE A 98 22.32 19.16 6.64
C ILE A 98 22.81 19.33 8.08
N GLU A 99 21.97 19.90 8.95
CA GLU A 99 22.30 20.15 10.37
C GLU A 99 22.46 18.84 11.16
N THR A 100 21.71 17.83 10.80
CA THR A 100 21.67 16.52 11.44
C THR A 100 22.39 15.48 10.57
N GLN A 101 23.60 15.05 10.94
CA GLN A 101 24.27 13.86 10.35
C GLN A 101 23.55 12.52 10.66
N LYS A 102 22.29 12.57 11.10
CA LYS A 102 21.52 11.45 11.62
C LYS A 102 21.16 10.42 10.55
N TYR A 103 21.19 10.81 9.27
CA TYR A 103 20.71 9.99 8.16
C TYR A 103 21.85 9.64 7.18
N TRP A 104 21.87 8.39 6.71
CA TRP A 104 22.74 7.94 5.63
C TRP A 104 22.66 8.86 4.41
N GLN A 105 23.81 9.26 3.88
CA GLN A 105 23.86 10.11 2.69
C GLN A 105 23.57 9.29 1.43
N TYR A 106 22.50 9.64 0.74
CA TYR A 106 22.18 9.08 -0.58
C TYR A 106 22.88 9.86 -1.69
N SER A 107 23.29 9.16 -2.75
CA SER A 107 23.87 9.84 -3.92
C SER A 107 22.87 10.79 -4.56
N LYS A 108 23.37 11.89 -5.15
CA LYS A 108 22.52 12.88 -5.85
C LYS A 108 21.73 12.23 -6.99
N LEU A 109 22.35 11.28 -7.70
CA LEU A 109 21.72 10.58 -8.81
C LEU A 109 20.56 9.69 -8.33
N GLN A 110 20.77 8.86 -7.32
CA GLN A 110 19.71 8.00 -6.75
C GLN A 110 18.56 8.84 -6.19
N THR A 111 18.88 9.90 -5.43
CA THR A 111 17.87 10.81 -4.86
C THR A 111 17.00 11.41 -5.97
N LYS A 112 17.62 11.92 -7.05
CA LYS A 112 16.87 12.44 -8.20
C LYS A 112 16.00 11.37 -8.84
N LYS A 113 16.54 10.17 -9.12
CA LYS A 113 15.75 9.08 -9.74
C LYS A 113 14.52 8.73 -8.91
N TRP A 114 14.67 8.58 -7.60
CA TRP A 114 13.56 8.23 -6.70
C TRP A 114 12.52 9.36 -6.58
N LEU A 115 12.95 10.63 -6.49
CA LEU A 115 12.03 11.77 -6.47
C LEU A 115 11.29 11.95 -7.80
N ILE A 116 11.96 11.74 -8.94
CA ILE A 116 11.34 11.76 -10.27
C ILE A 116 10.27 10.66 -10.34
N TRP A 117 10.63 9.42 -10.01
CA TRP A 117 9.69 8.31 -10.02
C TRP A 117 8.47 8.58 -9.13
N LEU A 118 8.70 9.02 -7.89
CA LEU A 118 7.62 9.34 -6.97
C LEU A 118 6.73 10.45 -7.51
N ALA A 119 7.31 11.54 -7.99
CA ALA A 119 6.57 12.67 -8.53
C ALA A 119 5.71 12.27 -9.74
N GLN A 120 6.20 11.38 -10.60
CA GLN A 120 5.42 10.82 -11.71
C GLN A 120 4.23 10.00 -11.21
N GLN A 121 4.41 9.14 -10.20
CA GLN A 121 3.31 8.36 -9.63
C GLN A 121 2.29 9.26 -8.92
N MET A 122 2.74 10.26 -8.16
CA MET A 122 1.86 11.23 -7.50
C MET A 122 1.06 12.06 -8.52
N LYS A 123 1.71 12.50 -9.61
CA LYS A 123 1.03 13.22 -10.71
C LYS A 123 0.01 12.33 -11.43
N ARG A 124 0.35 11.07 -11.74
CA ARG A 124 -0.52 10.13 -12.45
C ARG A 124 -1.76 9.77 -11.65
N ASN A 125 -1.62 9.60 -10.34
CA ASN A 125 -2.72 9.20 -9.45
C ASN A 125 -3.39 10.39 -8.73
N SER A 126 -3.02 11.64 -9.07
CA SER A 126 -3.52 12.87 -8.41
C SER A 126 -3.38 12.87 -6.88
N ILE A 127 -2.28 12.32 -6.38
CA ILE A 127 -2.00 12.22 -4.94
C ILE A 127 -1.18 13.43 -4.50
N GLU A 128 -1.67 14.16 -3.49
CA GLU A 128 -0.95 15.30 -2.92
C GLU A 128 -0.10 14.91 -1.70
N VAL A 129 -0.65 14.05 -0.82
CA VAL A 129 0.06 13.52 0.35
C VAL A 129 0.41 12.05 0.09
N PHE A 130 1.70 11.76 0.00
CA PHE A 130 2.20 10.42 -0.22
C PHE A 130 2.32 9.65 1.10
N LEU A 131 1.66 8.50 1.18
CA LEU A 131 1.77 7.57 2.31
C LEU A 131 2.46 6.30 1.82
N ILE A 132 3.49 5.87 2.52
CA ILE A 132 4.30 4.70 2.15
C ILE A 132 3.39 3.48 2.00
N GLU A 133 2.45 3.30 2.91
CA GLU A 133 1.54 2.15 2.94
C GLU A 133 0.56 2.13 1.75
N LYS A 134 0.23 3.29 1.16
CA LYS A 134 -0.70 3.42 0.01
C LYS A 134 -0.06 3.16 -1.36
N ILE A 135 1.15 2.63 -1.43
CA ILE A 135 1.74 2.22 -2.73
C ILE A 135 0.86 1.10 -3.32
N GLN A 136 0.38 1.29 -4.55
CA GLN A 136 -0.53 0.36 -5.22
C GLN A 136 0.16 -0.48 -6.30
N PRO A 137 -0.27 -1.74 -6.55
CA PRO A 137 0.28 -2.58 -7.62
C PRO A 137 0.18 -1.96 -9.02
N SER A 138 -0.79 -1.06 -9.24
CA SER A 138 -0.96 -0.30 -10.48
C SER A 138 0.23 0.60 -10.83
N TRP A 139 1.13 0.86 -9.88
CA TRP A 139 2.34 1.67 -10.08
C TRP A 139 3.47 0.89 -10.78
N LEU A 140 3.32 -0.44 -10.93
CA LEU A 140 4.22 -1.25 -11.74
C LEU A 140 3.95 -0.99 -13.24
N ILE A 141 4.94 -0.40 -13.92
CA ILE A 141 4.87 -0.01 -15.35
C ILE A 141 4.57 -1.22 -16.25
N ASN A 142 5.17 -2.38 -15.94
CA ASN A 142 4.94 -3.64 -16.65
C ASN A 142 4.21 -4.60 -15.69
N LYS A 143 2.95 -4.89 -15.99
CA LYS A 143 2.27 -6.06 -15.41
C LYS A 143 3.01 -7.29 -15.96
N PRO A 144 3.48 -8.24 -15.12
CA PRO A 144 3.91 -9.52 -15.66
C PRO A 144 2.74 -10.12 -16.44
N PRO A 145 3.00 -10.85 -17.54
CA PRO A 145 1.94 -11.38 -18.40
C PRO A 145 0.95 -12.18 -17.55
N ARG A 146 -0.30 -11.70 -17.55
CA ARG A 146 -1.42 -12.32 -16.86
C ARG A 146 -2.04 -13.36 -17.81
N LEU A 147 -2.34 -14.55 -17.27
CA LEU A 147 -3.58 -15.33 -17.46
C LEU A 147 -3.56 -16.75 -18.05
N LEU A 148 -2.62 -17.21 -18.87
CA LEU A 148 -2.71 -18.59 -19.40
C LEU A 148 -1.82 -19.61 -18.67
N SER A 149 -0.53 -19.35 -18.52
CA SER A 149 0.43 -20.37 -18.06
C SER A 149 0.38 -20.73 -16.56
N GLN A 150 -0.40 -20.03 -15.74
CA GLN A 150 -0.34 -20.19 -14.27
C GLN A 150 -1.60 -20.79 -13.64
N LYS A 151 -2.78 -20.54 -14.23
CA LYS A 151 -4.00 -21.28 -13.88
C LYS A 151 -3.85 -22.75 -14.30
N GLU A 152 -3.24 -22.96 -15.47
CA GLU A 152 -2.84 -24.28 -15.97
C GLU A 152 -1.80 -24.94 -15.06
N ALA A 153 -0.74 -24.24 -14.63
CA ALA A 153 0.29 -24.82 -13.78
C ALA A 153 -0.19 -25.18 -12.35
N ALA A 154 -1.03 -24.35 -11.72
CA ALA A 154 -1.59 -24.64 -10.40
C ALA A 154 -2.61 -25.80 -10.44
N VAL A 155 -3.43 -25.86 -11.50
CA VAL A 155 -4.35 -26.98 -11.74
C VAL A 155 -3.57 -28.25 -12.12
N CYS A 156 -2.55 -28.16 -12.96
CA CYS A 156 -1.68 -29.28 -13.32
C CYS A 156 -0.84 -29.80 -12.15
N MET A 157 -0.35 -28.94 -11.25
CA MET A 157 0.33 -29.39 -10.02
C MET A 157 -0.64 -30.01 -9.01
N GLY A 158 -1.86 -29.47 -8.88
CA GLY A 158 -2.92 -30.07 -8.06
C GLY A 158 -3.34 -31.44 -8.60
N LEU A 159 -3.55 -31.55 -9.91
CA LEU A 159 -3.90 -32.81 -10.58
C LEU A 159 -2.74 -33.81 -10.55
N ALA A 160 -1.48 -33.38 -10.79
CA ALA A 160 -0.30 -34.25 -10.74
C ALA A 160 0.00 -34.74 -9.32
N ALA A 161 -0.25 -33.94 -8.28
CA ALA A 161 -0.13 -34.40 -6.90
C ALA A 161 -1.23 -35.41 -6.55
N VAL A 162 -2.48 -35.16 -6.95
CA VAL A 162 -3.57 -36.13 -6.80
C VAL A 162 -3.29 -37.43 -7.55
N PHE A 163 -2.70 -37.36 -8.75
CA PHE A 163 -2.37 -38.52 -9.57
C PHE A 163 -1.15 -39.29 -9.03
N TYR A 164 -0.07 -38.60 -8.65
CA TYR A 164 1.16 -39.21 -8.11
C TYR A 164 0.92 -39.90 -6.77
N PHE A 165 0.18 -39.26 -5.86
CA PHE A 165 -0.16 -39.86 -4.56
C PHE A 165 -1.28 -40.89 -4.67
N GLY A 166 -2.25 -40.70 -5.58
CA GLY A 166 -3.31 -41.68 -5.84
C GLY A 166 -2.83 -42.99 -6.49
N ILE A 167 -1.72 -42.95 -7.24
CA ILE A 167 -1.13 -44.15 -7.89
C ILE A 167 -0.14 -44.89 -6.98
N MET A 168 0.58 -44.19 -6.09
CA MET A 168 1.57 -44.80 -5.18
C MET A 168 0.94 -45.42 -3.93
N SER A 169 -0.22 -44.93 -3.48
CA SER A 169 -0.98 -45.60 -2.42
C SER A 169 -1.89 -46.65 -3.06
N SER A 170 -1.66 -47.92 -2.79
CA SER A 170 -2.50 -49.05 -3.23
C SER A 170 -3.86 -49.07 -2.52
N GLY A 171 -4.65 -48.01 -2.69
CA GLY A 171 -5.97 -47.80 -2.09
C GLY A 171 -6.23 -46.33 -1.73
N ILE A 172 -7.44 -45.83 -2.03
CA ILE A 172 -7.92 -44.50 -1.64
C ILE A 172 -8.25 -44.54 -0.14
N ASN A 173 -7.23 -44.55 0.71
CA ASN A 173 -7.44 -44.29 2.13
C ASN A 173 -7.65 -42.79 2.36
N GLY A 174 -8.55 -42.41 3.26
CA GLY A 174 -8.98 -41.02 3.49
C GLY A 174 -7.85 -40.01 3.75
N GLY A 175 -6.66 -40.46 4.17
CA GLY A 175 -5.47 -39.63 4.31
C GLY A 175 -4.93 -39.06 2.98
N VAL A 176 -5.09 -39.78 1.87
CA VAL A 176 -4.60 -39.37 0.54
C VAL A 176 -5.52 -38.31 -0.08
N LEU A 177 -6.84 -38.44 0.10
CA LEU A 177 -7.80 -37.41 -0.28
C LEU A 177 -7.61 -36.13 0.54
N MET A 178 -7.32 -36.25 1.84
CA MET A 178 -6.99 -35.11 2.70
C MET A 178 -5.71 -34.38 2.24
N LEU A 179 -4.63 -35.10 1.92
CA LEU A 179 -3.42 -34.47 1.39
C LEU A 179 -3.65 -33.84 0.02
N GLY A 180 -4.41 -34.49 -0.88
CA GLY A 180 -4.81 -33.93 -2.18
C GLY A 180 -5.63 -32.65 -2.06
N LEU A 181 -6.57 -32.58 -1.11
CA LEU A 181 -7.33 -31.37 -0.82
C LEU A 181 -6.45 -30.27 -0.22
N ILE A 182 -5.52 -30.61 0.69
CA ILE A 182 -4.58 -29.65 1.27
C ILE A 182 -3.66 -29.06 0.18
N PHE A 183 -3.07 -29.89 -0.69
CA PHE A 183 -2.23 -29.40 -1.79
C PHE A 183 -3.02 -28.66 -2.87
N GLY A 184 -4.25 -29.10 -3.19
CA GLY A 184 -5.16 -28.40 -4.09
C GLY A 184 -5.59 -27.03 -3.54
N LEU A 185 -5.83 -26.92 -2.23
CA LEU A 185 -6.14 -25.67 -1.56
C LEU A 185 -4.91 -24.77 -1.40
N ILE A 186 -3.71 -25.32 -1.16
CA ILE A 186 -2.45 -24.56 -1.20
C ILE A 186 -2.22 -24.00 -2.60
N GLY A 187 -2.46 -24.80 -3.66
CA GLY A 187 -2.41 -24.34 -5.04
C GLY A 187 -3.43 -23.24 -5.34
N TRP A 188 -4.67 -23.39 -4.87
CA TRP A 188 -5.72 -22.39 -4.96
C TRP A 188 -5.38 -21.10 -4.17
N LEU A 189 -4.81 -21.23 -2.97
CA LEU A 189 -4.35 -20.12 -2.13
C LEU A 189 -3.19 -19.37 -2.79
N ILE A 190 -2.22 -20.07 -3.37
CA ILE A 190 -1.10 -19.47 -4.13
C ILE A 190 -1.64 -18.73 -5.36
N SER A 191 -2.57 -19.34 -6.11
CA SER A 191 -3.23 -18.70 -7.26
C SER A 191 -4.04 -17.47 -6.84
N ARG A 192 -4.78 -17.53 -5.73
CA ARG A 192 -5.61 -16.42 -5.26
C ARG A 192 -4.78 -15.31 -4.64
N LEU A 193 -3.70 -15.62 -3.91
CA LEU A 193 -2.73 -14.62 -3.46
C LEU A 193 -2.07 -13.92 -4.65
N TYR A 194 -1.79 -14.66 -5.73
CA TYR A 194 -1.23 -14.10 -6.96
C TYR A 194 -2.21 -13.19 -7.73
N ASP A 195 -3.48 -13.59 -7.89
CA ASP A 195 -4.52 -12.74 -8.45
C ASP A 195 -4.75 -11.49 -7.57
N SER A 196 -4.69 -11.67 -6.25
CA SER A 196 -4.87 -10.60 -5.28
C SER A 196 -3.69 -9.63 -5.21
N LEU A 197 -2.46 -10.03 -5.59
CA LEU A 197 -1.29 -9.14 -5.71
C LEU A 197 -1.51 -7.98 -6.69
N PHE A 198 -2.54 -8.07 -7.51
CA PHE A 198 -2.86 -7.11 -8.56
C PHE A 198 -4.20 -6.38 -8.36
N GLU A 199 -4.94 -6.70 -7.30
CA GLU A 199 -6.09 -5.93 -6.82
C GLU A 199 -5.62 -4.77 -5.93
N GLU A 200 -6.45 -3.72 -5.81
CA GLU A 200 -6.13 -2.59 -4.95
C GLU A 200 -5.91 -3.02 -3.49
N VAL A 201 -4.82 -2.54 -2.90
CA VAL A 201 -4.51 -2.76 -1.50
C VAL A 201 -5.38 -1.80 -0.69
N LYS A 202 -6.49 -2.31 -0.16
CA LYS A 202 -7.27 -1.65 0.88
C LYS A 202 -6.57 -1.83 2.23
N ILE A 203 -6.28 -0.72 2.89
CA ILE A 203 -5.60 -0.69 4.19
C ILE A 203 -6.64 -0.29 5.23
N VAL A 204 -6.86 -1.14 6.22
CA VAL A 204 -7.85 -0.91 7.28
C VAL A 204 -7.15 -0.23 8.46
N GLU A 205 -7.18 1.11 8.49
CA GLU A 205 -6.31 1.87 9.39
C GLU A 205 -6.96 2.45 10.66
N THR A 206 -8.27 2.30 10.85
CA THR A 206 -8.95 2.72 12.09
C THR A 206 -10.15 1.84 12.36
N LEU A 207 -10.22 1.33 13.59
CA LEU A 207 -11.26 0.42 14.08
C LEU A 207 -12.31 1.24 14.84
N HIS A 208 -13.45 1.49 14.23
CA HIS A 208 -14.67 1.53 15.01
C HIS A 208 -15.30 0.14 14.94
N TRP A 209 -15.16 -0.58 16.05
CA TRP A 209 -15.77 -1.89 16.20
C TRP A 209 -17.28 -1.72 16.36
N SER A 210 -18.04 -2.21 15.39
CA SER A 210 -19.48 -2.32 15.49
C SER A 210 -19.83 -3.68 16.06
N GLN A 211 -20.11 -3.74 17.36
CA GLN A 211 -20.51 -4.99 18.01
C GLN A 211 -21.79 -5.57 17.41
N GLN A 212 -22.73 -4.71 17.00
CA GLN A 212 -23.99 -5.14 16.38
C GLN A 212 -23.77 -5.77 15.01
N GLU A 213 -22.93 -5.17 14.15
CA GLU A 213 -22.63 -5.75 12.84
C GLU A 213 -21.78 -7.02 12.98
N ALA A 214 -20.80 -7.03 13.88
CA ALA A 214 -20.02 -8.22 14.18
C ALA A 214 -20.91 -9.40 14.59
N GLN A 215 -21.88 -9.19 15.49
CA GLN A 215 -22.81 -10.23 15.90
C GLN A 215 -23.69 -10.70 14.75
N LYS A 216 -24.23 -9.78 13.94
CA LYS A 216 -25.07 -10.10 12.79
C LYS A 216 -24.35 -10.99 11.77
N TYR A 217 -23.13 -10.60 11.37
CA TYR A 217 -22.35 -11.37 10.40
C TYR A 217 -21.86 -12.69 11.00
N CYS A 218 -21.49 -12.71 12.28
CA CYS A 218 -21.11 -13.94 12.98
C CYS A 218 -22.25 -14.96 12.99
N LEU A 219 -23.45 -14.56 13.43
CA LEU A 219 -24.63 -15.41 13.48
C LEU A 219 -25.05 -15.90 12.09
N SER A 220 -25.00 -15.01 11.09
CA SER A 220 -25.33 -15.38 9.70
C SER A 220 -24.36 -16.43 9.15
N CYS A 221 -23.06 -16.25 9.35
CA CYS A 221 -22.06 -17.20 8.89
C CYS A 221 -22.17 -18.52 9.67
N LEU A 222 -22.30 -18.48 11.00
CA LEU A 222 -22.45 -19.68 11.81
C LEU A 222 -23.64 -20.54 11.35
N LYS A 223 -24.80 -19.92 11.13
CA LYS A 223 -26.00 -20.59 10.63
C LYS A 223 -25.79 -21.20 9.23
N ASN A 224 -25.28 -20.42 8.29
CA ASN A 224 -25.14 -20.87 6.89
C ASN A 224 -24.11 -22.00 6.74
N PHE A 225 -22.97 -21.90 7.42
CA PHE A 225 -21.92 -22.90 7.33
C PHE A 225 -22.21 -24.16 8.16
N PHE A 226 -23.02 -24.06 9.21
CA PHE A 226 -23.58 -25.24 9.88
C PHE A 226 -24.50 -26.04 8.95
N TYR A 227 -25.44 -25.39 8.26
CA TYR A 227 -26.29 -26.07 7.27
C TYR A 227 -25.50 -26.67 6.13
N LEU A 228 -24.47 -25.99 5.65
CA LEU A 228 -23.60 -26.50 4.59
C LEU A 228 -22.88 -27.79 5.03
N GLY A 229 -22.33 -27.81 6.26
CA GLY A 229 -21.70 -29.02 6.82
C GLY A 229 -22.69 -30.18 6.95
N PHE A 230 -23.92 -29.90 7.38
CA PHE A 230 -24.97 -30.91 7.47
C PHE A 230 -25.37 -31.48 6.10
N ILE A 231 -25.54 -30.61 5.09
CA ILE A 231 -25.88 -31.01 3.72
C ILE A 231 -24.78 -31.90 3.13
N LEU A 232 -23.50 -31.52 3.28
CA LEU A 232 -22.37 -32.30 2.77
C LEU A 232 -22.35 -33.72 3.36
N GLU A 233 -22.61 -33.85 4.66
CA GLU A 233 -22.65 -35.16 5.29
C GLU A 233 -23.86 -35.99 4.89
N CYS A 234 -25.04 -35.37 4.68
CA CYS A 234 -26.20 -36.08 4.13
C CYS A 234 -25.89 -36.67 2.74
N ILE A 235 -25.11 -35.96 1.92
CA ILE A 235 -24.68 -36.46 0.60
C ILE A 235 -23.73 -37.66 0.76
N ILE A 236 -22.77 -37.58 1.68
CA ILE A 236 -21.84 -38.69 1.98
C ILE A 236 -22.60 -39.91 2.52
N LEU A 237 -23.59 -39.70 3.38
CA LEU A 237 -24.46 -40.76 3.90
C LEU A 237 -25.22 -41.45 2.78
N ILE A 238 -25.83 -40.69 1.86
CA ILE A 238 -26.55 -41.24 0.70
C ILE A 238 -25.61 -42.04 -0.21
N TYR A 239 -24.39 -41.54 -0.45
CA TYR A 239 -23.37 -42.25 -1.23
C TYR A 239 -22.97 -43.58 -0.57
N ASN A 240 -22.70 -43.58 0.74
CA ASN A 240 -22.31 -44.79 1.47
C ASN A 240 -23.42 -45.85 1.46
N ILE A 241 -24.69 -45.42 1.58
CA ILE A 241 -25.86 -46.31 1.43
C ILE A 241 -25.89 -46.94 0.03
N TYR A 242 -25.61 -46.16 -1.01
CA TYR A 242 -25.58 -46.64 -2.39
C TYR A 242 -24.41 -47.61 -2.66
N SER A 243 -23.27 -47.40 -2.01
CA SER A 243 -22.06 -48.22 -2.15
C SER A 243 -22.06 -49.52 -1.33
N ASN A 244 -23.10 -49.80 -0.53
CA ASN A 244 -23.18 -50.96 0.38
C ASN A 244 -21.99 -51.10 1.35
N GLU A 245 -21.35 -49.97 1.71
CA GLU A 245 -20.27 -49.93 2.70
C GLU A 245 -20.88 -50.06 4.13
N PRO A 246 -20.50 -51.06 4.94
CA PRO A 246 -21.05 -51.24 6.27
C PRO A 246 -20.46 -50.19 7.24
N HIS A 247 -21.21 -49.11 7.45
CA HIS A 247 -20.88 -48.11 8.47
C HIS A 247 -21.96 -48.00 9.55
N PRO A 248 -21.58 -47.81 10.83
CA PRO A 248 -22.55 -47.53 11.89
C PRO A 248 -23.29 -46.23 11.59
N PHE A 249 -24.63 -46.26 11.58
CA PHE A 249 -25.48 -45.11 11.26
C PHE A 249 -25.18 -43.85 12.10
N PHE A 250 -24.64 -44.02 13.31
CA PHE A 250 -24.34 -42.92 14.23
C PHE A 250 -23.04 -42.16 13.91
N ILE A 251 -22.09 -42.76 13.19
CA ILE A 251 -20.80 -42.10 12.87
C ILE A 251 -20.98 -40.92 11.90
N PRO A 252 -21.74 -41.05 10.79
CA PRO A 252 -22.02 -39.92 9.91
C PRO A 252 -22.71 -38.76 10.64
N LEU A 253 -23.64 -39.03 11.55
CA LEU A 253 -24.32 -37.98 12.30
C LEU A 253 -23.36 -37.18 13.22
N ILE A 254 -22.43 -37.88 13.89
CA ILE A 254 -21.40 -37.24 14.73
C ILE A 254 -20.44 -36.41 13.86
N ASN A 255 -20.09 -36.91 12.67
CA ASN A 255 -19.24 -36.20 11.71
C ASN A 255 -19.94 -34.95 11.14
N ALA A 256 -21.22 -35.04 10.75
CA ALA A 256 -22.05 -33.90 10.33
C ALA A 256 -22.01 -32.76 11.36
N LEU A 257 -22.29 -33.11 12.62
CA LEU A 257 -22.31 -32.16 13.73
C LEU A 257 -20.92 -31.54 13.95
N SER A 258 -19.87 -32.35 13.92
CA SER A 258 -18.50 -31.89 14.13
C SER A 258 -18.04 -30.95 13.01
N VAL A 259 -18.24 -31.33 11.75
CA VAL A 259 -17.86 -30.54 10.56
C VAL A 259 -18.71 -29.26 10.44
N GLY A 260 -20.02 -29.36 10.67
CA GLY A 260 -20.94 -28.21 10.64
C GLY A 260 -20.65 -27.20 11.74
N LEU A 261 -20.40 -27.65 12.98
CA LEU A 261 -19.99 -26.78 14.08
C LEU A 261 -18.64 -26.15 13.81
N PHE A 262 -17.68 -26.91 13.28
CA PHE A 262 -16.36 -26.40 12.93
C PHE A 262 -16.44 -25.27 11.90
N LEU A 263 -17.08 -25.54 10.75
CA LEU A 263 -17.22 -24.55 9.68
C LEU A 263 -18.04 -23.35 10.16
N GLY A 264 -19.10 -23.58 10.94
CA GLY A 264 -19.92 -22.53 11.53
C GLY A 264 -19.13 -21.62 12.47
N ILE A 265 -18.31 -22.17 13.36
CA ILE A 265 -17.49 -21.40 14.30
C ILE A 265 -16.39 -20.64 13.54
N PHE A 266 -15.67 -21.30 12.63
CA PHE A 266 -14.60 -20.67 11.87
C PHE A 266 -15.11 -19.49 11.03
N TRP A 267 -16.14 -19.73 10.21
CA TRP A 267 -16.71 -18.69 9.36
C TRP A 267 -17.54 -17.67 10.14
N GLY A 268 -18.12 -18.05 11.29
CA GLY A 268 -18.77 -17.14 12.22
C GLY A 268 -17.80 -16.12 12.80
N ILE A 269 -16.68 -16.58 13.35
CA ILE A 269 -15.61 -15.72 13.87
C ILE A 269 -15.07 -14.80 12.76
N TYR A 270 -14.84 -15.35 11.56
CA TYR A 270 -14.40 -14.57 10.41
C TYR A 270 -15.41 -13.51 9.97
N GLY A 271 -16.67 -13.90 9.79
CA GLY A 271 -17.77 -13.02 9.41
C GLY A 271 -17.96 -11.91 10.44
N GLY A 272 -17.90 -12.22 11.74
CA GLY A 272 -17.97 -11.22 12.80
C GLY A 272 -16.78 -10.27 12.81
N PHE A 273 -15.58 -10.77 12.55
CA PHE A 273 -14.39 -9.94 12.45
C PHE A 273 -14.47 -8.96 11.27
N ILE A 274 -14.92 -9.42 10.09
CA ILE A 274 -15.11 -8.55 8.93
C ILE A 274 -16.27 -7.58 9.13
N GLY A 275 -17.42 -8.08 9.54
CA GLY A 275 -18.62 -7.29 9.73
C GLY A 275 -18.49 -6.22 10.80
N GLY A 276 -17.70 -6.49 11.85
CA GLY A 276 -17.40 -5.51 12.89
C GLY A 276 -16.44 -4.40 12.48
N ASN A 277 -15.70 -4.56 11.38
CA ASN A 277 -14.74 -3.58 10.91
C ASN A 277 -15.43 -2.55 10.00
N ARG A 278 -15.75 -1.36 10.54
CA ARG A 278 -16.17 -0.22 9.71
C ARG A 278 -14.96 0.49 9.11
N GLU A 279 -14.92 0.59 7.78
CA GLU A 279 -13.96 1.45 7.06
C GLU A 279 -14.37 2.92 7.28
N LEU A 280 -13.56 3.69 7.99
CA LEU A 280 -13.68 5.15 8.04
C LEU A 280 -12.48 5.81 7.36
N GLU A 281 -12.76 6.95 6.73
CA GLU A 281 -11.77 7.81 6.09
C GLU A 281 -10.67 8.24 7.07
N ILE A 282 -9.51 8.48 6.48
CA ILE A 282 -8.24 8.36 7.16
C ILE A 282 -7.89 9.66 7.89
N ASP A 283 -7.78 9.60 9.22
CA ASP A 283 -7.13 10.67 9.97
C ASP A 283 -5.61 10.58 9.81
N HIS A 284 -5.09 11.31 8.83
CA HIS A 284 -3.66 11.35 8.50
C HIS A 284 -2.81 12.13 9.51
N LYS A 285 -3.41 12.85 10.48
CA LYS A 285 -2.71 13.90 11.24
C LYS A 285 -1.78 13.36 12.33
N ASN A 286 -2.01 12.16 12.87
CA ASN A 286 -1.29 11.64 14.04
C ASN A 286 -0.61 10.27 13.86
N LYS A 287 -0.42 9.80 12.62
CA LYS A 287 0.09 8.44 12.37
C LYS A 287 1.60 8.38 12.15
N LYS A 288 2.24 7.29 12.57
CA LYS A 288 3.62 6.97 12.16
C LYS A 288 3.61 6.38 10.74
N PRO A 289 4.68 6.53 9.94
CA PRO A 289 4.75 5.88 8.64
C PRO A 289 4.60 4.34 8.76
N ASN A 290 3.84 3.72 7.85
CA ASN A 290 3.53 2.27 7.81
C ASN A 290 2.65 1.73 8.97
N GLN A 291 1.96 2.60 9.71
CA GLN A 291 1.14 2.18 10.84
C GLN A 291 -0.01 1.24 10.43
N GLY A 292 -0.62 1.46 9.26
CA GLY A 292 -1.69 0.61 8.73
C GLY A 292 -1.22 -0.82 8.42
N ILE A 293 -0.03 -0.97 7.84
CA ILE A 293 0.56 -2.30 7.58
C ILE A 293 0.93 -3.00 8.89
N PHE A 294 1.48 -2.27 9.86
CA PHE A 294 1.80 -2.84 11.17
C PHE A 294 0.55 -3.34 11.90
N ILE A 295 -0.52 -2.53 11.94
CA ILE A 295 -1.82 -2.94 12.51
C ILE A 295 -2.37 -4.17 11.76
N SER A 296 -2.25 -4.20 10.43
CA SER A 296 -2.67 -5.35 9.62
C SER A 296 -1.88 -6.61 9.96
N SER A 297 -0.58 -6.51 10.24
CA SER A 297 0.23 -7.66 10.68
C SER A 297 -0.15 -8.17 12.08
N GLN A 298 -0.46 -7.27 13.02
CA GLN A 298 -0.90 -7.66 14.36
C GLN A 298 -2.24 -8.39 14.30
N LYS A 299 -3.18 -7.88 13.49
CA LYS A 299 -4.48 -8.53 13.25
C LYS A 299 -4.34 -9.91 12.62
N ALA A 300 -3.50 -10.03 11.59
CA ALA A 300 -3.19 -11.30 10.94
C ALA A 300 -2.66 -12.34 11.93
N LEU A 301 -1.74 -11.93 12.81
CA LEU A 301 -1.13 -12.83 13.79
C LEU A 301 -2.14 -13.27 14.86
N ILE A 302 -2.89 -12.33 15.45
CA ILE A 302 -3.89 -12.66 16.48
C ILE A 302 -4.95 -13.60 15.92
N PHE A 303 -5.51 -13.26 14.75
CA PHE A 303 -6.57 -14.06 14.15
C PHE A 303 -6.05 -15.43 13.71
N GLY A 304 -4.85 -15.51 13.13
CA GLY A 304 -4.23 -16.78 12.75
C GLY A 304 -3.94 -17.70 13.94
N ILE A 305 -3.52 -17.15 15.09
CA ILE A 305 -3.34 -17.97 16.30
C ILE A 305 -4.68 -18.52 16.78
N ILE A 306 -5.72 -17.67 16.84
CA ILE A 306 -7.06 -18.08 17.29
C ILE A 306 -7.61 -19.19 16.39
N THR A 307 -7.61 -18.98 15.06
CA THR A 307 -8.15 -19.97 14.14
C THR A 307 -7.31 -21.24 14.08
N GLY A 308 -5.98 -21.14 14.24
CA GLY A 308 -5.11 -22.30 14.27
C GLY A 308 -5.27 -23.15 15.52
N LEU A 309 -5.43 -22.53 16.70
CA LEU A 309 -5.72 -23.24 17.94
C LEU A 309 -7.09 -23.92 17.88
N ILE A 310 -8.12 -23.23 17.38
CA ILE A 310 -9.46 -23.81 17.18
C ILE A 310 -9.39 -25.01 16.22
N GLY A 311 -8.66 -24.86 15.09
CA GLY A 311 -8.42 -25.93 14.14
C GLY A 311 -7.73 -27.16 14.76
N GLY A 312 -6.69 -26.93 15.56
CA GLY A 312 -5.94 -27.98 16.25
C GLY A 312 -6.75 -28.71 17.32
N ILE A 313 -7.51 -27.96 18.14
CA ILE A 313 -8.36 -28.51 19.21
C ILE A 313 -9.49 -29.36 18.60
N ILE A 314 -10.17 -28.86 17.57
CA ILE A 314 -11.28 -29.59 16.95
C ILE A 314 -10.79 -30.85 16.24
N SER A 315 -9.56 -30.81 15.74
CA SER A 315 -8.92 -31.97 15.11
C SER A 315 -8.15 -32.87 16.07
N TYR A 316 -8.28 -32.69 17.39
CA TYR A 316 -7.41 -33.34 18.39
C TYR A 316 -7.35 -34.87 18.26
N SER A 317 -8.45 -35.52 17.85
CA SER A 317 -8.54 -36.97 17.63
C SER A 317 -7.89 -37.45 16.32
N SER A 318 -7.40 -36.55 15.46
CA SER A 318 -6.77 -36.86 14.18
C SER A 318 -5.24 -36.88 14.30
N SER A 319 -4.60 -37.83 13.61
CA SER A 319 -3.14 -37.88 13.44
C SER A 319 -2.56 -36.65 12.72
N PHE A 320 -3.42 -35.82 12.11
CA PHE A 320 -3.04 -34.61 11.37
C PHE A 320 -3.39 -33.30 12.10
N ASN A 321 -3.70 -33.34 13.39
CA ASN A 321 -4.18 -32.19 14.17
C ASN A 321 -3.29 -30.92 14.05
N ILE A 322 -1.97 -31.06 14.07
CA ILE A 322 -1.02 -29.95 13.92
C ILE A 322 -1.08 -29.38 12.50
N ILE A 323 -1.16 -30.24 11.48
CA ILE A 323 -1.23 -29.81 10.08
C ILE A 323 -2.54 -29.05 9.82
N ILE A 324 -3.65 -29.54 10.39
CA ILE A 324 -4.96 -28.91 10.28
C ILE A 324 -4.97 -27.57 11.04
N GLY A 325 -4.40 -27.51 12.24
CA GLY A 325 -4.25 -26.27 13.00
C GLY A 325 -3.40 -25.24 12.26
N LEU A 326 -2.25 -25.63 11.69
CA LEU A 326 -1.41 -24.74 10.87
C LEU A 326 -2.16 -24.25 9.63
N PHE A 327 -2.93 -25.11 8.98
CA PHE A 327 -3.74 -24.74 7.83
C PHE A 327 -4.77 -23.65 8.17
N PHE A 328 -5.54 -23.84 9.24
CA PHE A 328 -6.53 -22.84 9.68
C PHE A 328 -5.89 -21.57 10.21
N GLY A 329 -4.70 -21.66 10.79
CA GLY A 329 -3.95 -20.49 11.22
C GLY A 329 -3.42 -19.65 10.06
N ILE A 330 -2.82 -20.28 9.05
CA ILE A 330 -2.32 -19.58 7.86
C ILE A 330 -3.49 -18.95 7.08
N THR A 331 -4.55 -19.70 6.82
CA THR A 331 -5.73 -19.18 6.10
C THR A 331 -6.36 -18.01 6.86
N GLY A 332 -6.60 -18.16 8.16
CA GLY A 332 -7.11 -17.08 9.00
C GLY A 332 -6.23 -15.83 8.97
N SER A 333 -4.90 -16.01 9.09
CA SER A 333 -3.96 -14.87 9.07
C SER A 333 -4.02 -14.07 7.77
N LEU A 334 -4.14 -14.74 6.62
CA LEU A 334 -4.22 -14.09 5.31
C LEU A 334 -5.50 -13.27 5.14
N PHE A 335 -6.61 -13.82 5.64
CA PHE A 335 -7.93 -13.22 5.60
C PHE A 335 -8.09 -12.02 6.54
N ALA A 336 -7.41 -12.02 7.70
CA ALA A 336 -7.50 -10.94 8.70
C ALA A 336 -6.51 -9.77 8.50
N GLY A 337 -5.87 -9.68 7.32
CA GLY A 337 -4.96 -8.59 6.97
C GLY A 337 -3.57 -9.05 6.51
N GLY A 338 -3.23 -10.33 6.65
CA GLY A 338 -1.95 -10.89 6.22
C GLY A 338 -1.74 -10.76 4.71
N SER A 339 -2.82 -10.87 3.92
CA SER A 339 -2.77 -10.60 2.48
C SER A 339 -2.27 -9.18 2.16
N ALA A 340 -2.75 -8.15 2.86
CA ALA A 340 -2.29 -6.77 2.66
C ALA A 340 -0.79 -6.61 2.98
N VAL A 341 -0.31 -7.23 4.06
CA VAL A 341 1.11 -7.20 4.46
C VAL A 341 1.99 -7.87 3.39
N VAL A 342 1.60 -9.06 2.93
CA VAL A 342 2.33 -9.81 1.91
C VAL A 342 2.35 -9.05 0.58
N LYS A 343 1.20 -8.52 0.13
CA LYS A 343 1.12 -7.69 -1.07
C LYS A 343 2.04 -6.48 -0.99
N HIS A 344 1.97 -5.77 0.13
CA HIS A 344 2.77 -4.57 0.35
C HIS A 344 4.28 -4.88 0.35
N GLY A 345 4.70 -5.97 1.02
CA GLY A 345 6.08 -6.43 1.05
C GLY A 345 6.60 -6.83 -0.34
N ILE A 346 5.85 -7.66 -1.08
CA ILE A 346 6.21 -8.10 -2.44
C ILE A 346 6.29 -6.92 -3.40
N LEU A 347 5.32 -6.01 -3.36
CA LEU A 347 5.31 -4.82 -4.20
C LEU A 347 6.54 -3.94 -3.95
N ARG A 348 6.87 -3.69 -2.68
CA ARG A 348 8.06 -2.92 -2.33
C ARG A 348 9.34 -3.65 -2.74
N PHE A 349 9.40 -4.98 -2.61
CA PHE A 349 10.54 -5.76 -3.07
C PHE A 349 10.73 -5.65 -4.58
N ILE A 350 9.66 -5.79 -5.39
CA ILE A 350 9.72 -5.66 -6.85
C ILE A 350 10.18 -4.25 -7.25
N LEU A 351 9.60 -3.21 -6.64
CA LEU A 351 9.96 -1.81 -6.93
C LEU A 351 11.42 -1.51 -6.53
N TRP A 352 11.88 -2.06 -5.42
CA TRP A 352 13.26 -1.92 -4.96
C TRP A 352 14.25 -2.62 -5.89
N LYS A 353 13.95 -3.86 -6.31
CA LYS A 353 14.75 -4.62 -7.26
C LYS A 353 14.87 -3.91 -8.62
N LYS A 354 13.82 -3.19 -9.03
CA LYS A 354 13.83 -2.35 -10.24
C LYS A 354 14.46 -0.95 -10.02
N HIS A 355 15.05 -0.70 -8.86
CA HIS A 355 15.70 0.57 -8.48
C HIS A 355 14.80 1.82 -8.48
N TYR A 356 13.47 1.66 -8.50
CA TYR A 356 12.53 2.78 -8.46
C TYR A 356 12.38 3.38 -7.06
N ILE A 357 12.61 2.58 -6.02
CA ILE A 357 12.44 2.98 -4.62
C ILE A 357 13.60 2.55 -3.72
N PRO A 358 13.93 3.30 -2.65
CA PRO A 358 14.81 2.82 -1.60
C PRO A 358 14.17 1.75 -0.73
N TRP A 359 15.03 0.90 -0.14
CA TRP A 359 14.60 -0.12 0.82
C TRP A 359 13.96 0.50 2.07
N ASN A 360 14.61 1.51 2.66
CA ASN A 360 14.07 2.26 3.79
C ASN A 360 13.45 3.58 3.31
N TYR A 361 12.17 3.54 2.93
CA TYR A 361 11.44 4.70 2.42
C TYR A 361 11.32 5.83 3.44
N ALA A 362 10.99 5.50 4.69
CA ALA A 362 10.80 6.51 5.75
C ALA A 362 12.10 7.30 5.98
N HIS A 363 13.23 6.59 6.08
CA HIS A 363 14.54 7.22 6.22
C HIS A 363 14.89 8.09 5.00
N PHE A 364 14.63 7.61 3.78
CA PHE A 364 14.85 8.41 2.56
C PHE A 364 14.03 9.70 2.54
N PHE A 365 12.76 9.65 2.94
CA PHE A 365 11.93 10.85 2.95
C PHE A 365 12.26 11.81 4.08
N ASP A 366 12.70 11.30 5.23
CA ASP A 366 13.22 12.15 6.29
C ASP A 366 14.49 12.89 5.76
N TYR A 367 15.40 12.20 5.07
CA TYR A 367 16.53 12.84 4.35
C TYR A 367 16.07 13.86 3.29
N ALA A 368 15.05 13.53 2.49
CA ALA A 368 14.51 14.46 1.50
C ALA A 368 13.84 15.69 2.14
N THR A 369 13.34 15.54 3.38
CA THR A 369 12.75 16.61 4.18
C THR A 369 13.84 17.53 4.74
N GLU A 370 14.95 16.99 5.24
CA GLU A 370 16.12 17.79 5.65
C GLU A 370 16.71 18.59 4.48
N ARG A 371 16.62 18.03 3.27
CA ARG A 371 17.00 18.69 2.01
C ARG A 371 15.94 19.67 1.48
N ILE A 372 14.79 19.82 2.15
CA ILE A 372 13.70 20.74 1.76
C ILE A 372 13.13 20.41 0.36
N PHE A 373 13.19 19.14 -0.05
CA PHE A 373 12.42 18.65 -1.19
C PHE A 373 10.98 18.34 -0.80
N MET A 374 10.81 17.86 0.43
CA MET A 374 9.54 17.38 0.97
C MET A 374 9.31 17.93 2.38
N TYR A 375 8.09 17.78 2.86
CA TYR A 375 7.68 18.07 4.23
C TYR A 375 6.89 16.88 4.78
N LYS A 376 7.04 16.59 6.07
CA LYS A 376 6.37 15.47 6.74
C LYS A 376 5.05 15.94 7.35
N VAL A 377 3.95 15.29 7.00
CA VAL A 377 2.59 15.60 7.49
C VAL A 377 2.01 14.33 8.12
N GLY A 378 2.07 14.26 9.46
CA GLY A 378 1.71 13.04 10.20
C GLY A 378 2.52 11.83 9.72
N GLY A 379 1.83 10.83 9.17
CA GLY A 379 2.44 9.60 8.65
C GLY A 379 2.89 9.68 7.19
N GLY A 380 2.55 10.78 6.51
CA GLY A 380 2.79 10.98 5.08
C GLY A 380 3.82 12.07 4.77
N TYR A 381 4.14 12.19 3.49
CA TYR A 381 5.11 13.12 2.95
C TYR A 381 4.50 13.88 1.77
N ILE A 382 4.70 15.19 1.74
CA ILE A 382 4.26 16.07 0.66
C ILE A 382 5.49 16.74 0.05
N PHE A 383 5.51 16.94 -1.27
CA PHE A 383 6.50 17.83 -1.87
C PHE A 383 6.29 19.24 -1.34
N ILE A 384 7.35 19.97 -1.01
CA ILE A 384 7.20 21.31 -0.41
C ILE A 384 6.28 22.22 -1.22
N HIS A 385 6.31 22.08 -2.55
CA HIS A 385 5.40 22.75 -3.46
C HIS A 385 4.97 21.84 -4.63
N ARG A 386 3.71 21.99 -5.06
CA ARG A 386 3.13 21.25 -6.20
C ARG A 386 3.88 21.49 -7.51
N MET A 387 4.44 22.68 -7.71
CA MET A 387 5.22 22.99 -8.92
C MET A 387 6.54 22.24 -8.97
N LEU A 388 7.22 22.06 -7.83
CA LEU A 388 8.45 21.26 -7.75
C LEU A 388 8.17 19.80 -8.07
N MET A 389 7.08 19.24 -7.53
CA MET A 389 6.62 17.89 -7.90
C MET A 389 6.36 17.79 -9.40
N LYS A 390 5.62 18.74 -10.00
CA LYS A 390 5.37 18.75 -11.45
C LYS A 390 6.68 18.83 -12.26
N HIS A 391 7.66 19.61 -11.80
CA HIS A 391 8.98 19.71 -12.43
C HIS A 391 9.72 18.38 -12.42
N PHE A 392 9.77 17.69 -11.26
CA PHE A 392 10.32 16.34 -11.18
C PHE A 392 9.58 15.35 -12.08
N ALA A 393 8.25 15.41 -12.10
CA ALA A 393 7.41 14.50 -12.89
C ALA A 393 7.60 14.66 -14.41
N ASN A 394 8.03 15.83 -14.88
CA ASN A 394 8.29 16.09 -16.30
C ASN A 394 9.70 15.65 -16.74
N LYS A 395 10.58 15.26 -15.81
CA LYS A 395 11.90 14.71 -16.15
C LYS A 395 11.80 13.24 -16.54
N LYS A 396 12.68 12.81 -17.44
CA LYS A 396 12.80 11.40 -17.83
C LYS A 396 13.50 10.61 -16.72
N LEU A 397 13.07 9.36 -16.55
CA LEU A 397 13.79 8.36 -15.75
C LEU A 397 14.82 7.73 -16.68
N ASP A 398 16.07 8.12 -16.50
CA ASP A 398 17.23 7.48 -17.15
C ASP A 398 17.67 6.23 -16.38
#